data_AF-A0A5Q0H2D1-F1
#
_entry.id   AF-A0A5Q0H2D1-F1
#
_cell.length_a   1.000
_cell.length_b   1.000
_cell.length_c   1.000
_cell.angle_alpha   90.00
_cell.angle_beta   90.00
_cell.angle_gamma   90.00
#
_symmetry.space_group_name_H-M   'P 1'
#
loop_
_entity.id
_entity.type
_entity.pdbx_description
1 polymer ?
#
loop_
_entity_poly.entity_id
_entity_poly.type
_entity_poly.pdbx_seq_one_letter_code
_entity_poly.pdbx_strand_id
1 'polypeptide(L)'
;MTTDDRNRAPKTRLWDDRENARKARTAIMILTEAFEAVVDAGQITVHAQTSHVFQATFGWWAWIMRSSKAAVLLHDNGLDHEADPIVRSILQHALVLQWVIDVGDQALEAVAEHGENEQRRFFGHAQRAGWPSPEAVGTPVAPKPDTPHPLLPMVKNFLELCRAYDAQPAYVAFSLYSAHVHPSTKGAMAYLDPQTGLHGTPIRESYSGLLHTAACAIQTTKTINRLLARHPFDQALSRAEQALGTRIDPPVLRPEHRPSPPSTP
;
A
#
# COMPACT_ATOMS: atom_id res chain seq x y z
N MET A 1 -0.09 0.28 43.31
CA MET A 1 1.01 0.56 42.38
C MET A 1 0.42 1.11 41.08
N THR A 2 0.24 2.43 41.02
CA THR A 2 -0.18 3.16 39.83
C THR A 2 1.07 3.48 39.03
N THR A 3 1.30 2.77 37.92
CA THR A 3 2.38 3.10 36.99
C THR A 3 2.06 4.42 36.31
N ASP A 4 3.00 5.34 36.48
CA ASP A 4 2.99 6.73 36.05
C ASP A 4 3.04 6.82 34.51
N ASP A 5 1.93 7.23 33.88
CA ASP A 5 1.79 7.43 32.42
C ASP A 5 2.36 8.80 31.96
N ARG A 6 3.05 9.54 32.83
CA ARG A 6 3.56 10.89 32.56
C ARG A 6 4.87 10.95 31.77
N ASN A 7 5.41 9.81 31.33
CA ASN A 7 6.69 9.76 30.60
C ASN A 7 6.58 9.36 29.13
N ARG A 8 5.37 9.35 28.55
CA ARG A 8 5.24 9.29 27.09
C ARG A 8 5.59 10.65 26.49
N ALA A 9 6.74 10.71 25.83
CA ALA A 9 7.07 11.79 24.90
C ALA A 9 5.83 12.09 24.03
N PRO A 10 5.48 13.36 23.78
CA PRO A 10 4.32 13.70 22.97
C PRO A 10 4.46 12.97 21.64
N LYS A 11 3.55 12.03 21.37
CA LYS A 11 3.48 11.39 20.05
C LYS A 11 3.21 12.51 19.06
N THR A 12 4.19 12.86 18.24
CA THR A 12 4.03 13.85 17.17
C THR A 12 2.84 13.44 16.34
N ARG A 13 1.72 14.17 16.47
CA ARG A 13 0.54 13.94 15.65
C ARG A 13 0.85 14.54 14.28
N LEU A 14 0.87 13.71 13.24
CA LEU A 14 0.95 14.17 11.86
C LEU A 14 -0.39 14.81 11.51
N TRP A 15 -0.46 16.13 11.60
CA TRP A 15 -1.64 16.90 11.20
C TRP A 15 -1.62 17.13 9.69
N ASP A 16 -2.82 17.24 9.10
CA ASP A 16 -2.99 17.57 7.68
C ASP A 16 -2.69 19.06 7.46
N ASP A 17 -1.40 19.38 7.33
CA ASP A 17 -0.89 20.73 7.11
C ASP A 17 0.30 20.74 6.15
N ARG A 18 0.59 21.92 5.60
CA ARG A 18 1.63 22.12 4.57
C ARG A 18 3.04 21.76 5.06
N GLU A 19 3.33 21.94 6.35
CA GLU A 19 4.67 21.62 6.88
C GLU A 19 4.85 20.11 7.01
N ASN A 20 3.85 19.39 7.49
CA ASN A 20 3.87 17.93 7.52
C ASN A 20 3.83 17.34 6.09
N ALA A 21 3.15 17.99 5.15
CA ALA A 21 3.21 17.63 3.72
C ALA A 21 4.64 17.69 3.19
N ARG A 22 5.37 18.77 3.47
CA ARG A 22 6.77 18.97 3.07
C ARG A 22 7.69 17.91 3.68
N LYS A 23 7.47 17.56 4.95
CA LYS A 23 8.18 16.47 5.64
C LYS A 23 7.90 15.11 5.00
N ALA A 24 6.63 14.80 4.73
CA ALA A 24 6.19 13.58 4.07
C ALA A 24 6.79 13.44 2.67
N ARG A 25 6.73 14.50 1.86
CA ARG A 25 7.39 14.59 0.57
C ARG A 25 8.88 14.26 0.67
N THR A 26 9.58 14.88 1.61
CA THR A 26 11.02 14.64 1.82
C THR A 26 11.31 13.17 2.18
N ALA A 27 10.51 12.59 3.08
CA ALA A 27 10.64 11.19 3.47
C ALA A 27 10.41 10.22 2.30
N ILE A 28 9.39 10.49 1.46
CA ILE A 28 9.12 9.72 0.24
C ILE A 28 10.33 9.77 -0.69
N MET A 29 10.85 10.97 -0.97
CA MET A 29 11.98 11.12 -1.90
C MET A 29 13.22 10.36 -1.43
N ILE A 30 13.58 10.44 -0.15
CA ILE A 30 14.69 9.68 0.44
C ILE A 30 14.57 8.18 0.16
N LEU A 31 13.37 7.61 0.35
CA LEU A 31 13.15 6.18 0.14
C LEU A 31 13.13 5.81 -1.34
N THR A 32 12.55 6.65 -2.19
CA THR A 32 12.55 6.38 -3.64
C THR A 32 13.94 6.48 -4.25
N GLU A 33 14.78 7.41 -3.79
CA GLU A 33 16.19 7.51 -4.20
C GLU A 33 17.00 6.29 -3.73
N ALA A 34 16.78 5.84 -2.49
CA ALA A 34 17.43 4.63 -1.98
C ALA A 34 16.99 3.37 -2.75
N PHE A 35 15.72 3.28 -3.09
CA PHE A 35 15.19 2.22 -3.96
C PHE A 35 15.87 2.24 -5.34
N GLU A 36 15.92 3.40 -5.99
CA GLU A 36 16.57 3.57 -7.31
C GLU A 36 18.05 3.17 -7.25
N ALA A 37 18.79 3.62 -6.24
CA ALA A 37 20.20 3.26 -6.08
C ALA A 37 20.44 1.75 -5.94
N VAL A 38 19.56 1.03 -5.22
CA VAL A 38 19.66 -0.43 -5.08
C VAL A 38 19.29 -1.15 -6.38
N VAL A 39 18.27 -0.67 -7.09
CA VAL A 39 17.89 -1.23 -8.39
C VAL A 39 19.00 -1.02 -9.42
N ASP A 40 19.60 0.17 -9.46
CA ASP A 40 20.69 0.51 -10.38
C ASP A 40 21.97 -0.29 -10.11
N ALA A 41 22.25 -0.60 -8.83
CA ALA A 41 23.35 -1.50 -8.46
C ALA A 41 23.12 -2.95 -8.97
N GLY A 42 21.88 -3.33 -9.27
CA GLY A 42 21.51 -4.60 -9.90
C GLY A 42 21.74 -5.84 -9.05
N GLN A 43 22.15 -5.70 -7.79
CA GLN A 43 22.47 -6.81 -6.91
C GLN A 43 21.94 -6.59 -5.50
N ILE A 44 21.20 -7.58 -5.01
CA ILE A 44 20.70 -7.62 -3.65
C ILE A 44 20.78 -9.04 -3.10
N THR A 45 21.21 -9.17 -1.86
CA THR A 45 21.24 -10.47 -1.17
C THR A 45 19.96 -10.66 -0.37
N VAL A 46 19.22 -11.71 -0.68
CA VAL A 46 17.97 -12.09 -0.02
C VAL A 46 18.21 -13.35 0.82
N HIS A 47 17.53 -13.48 1.95
CA HIS A 47 17.58 -14.72 2.73
C HIS A 47 17.00 -15.89 1.91
N ALA A 48 17.70 -17.03 1.89
CA ALA A 48 17.32 -18.16 1.03
C ALA A 48 15.89 -18.65 1.30
N GLN A 49 15.50 -18.71 2.58
CA GLN A 49 14.20 -19.19 3.04
C GLN A 49 13.03 -18.30 2.58
N THR A 50 13.27 -17.03 2.29
CA THR A 50 12.23 -16.05 1.93
C THR A 50 12.41 -15.50 0.52
N SER A 51 13.27 -16.12 -0.28
CA SER A 51 13.58 -15.70 -1.65
C SER A 51 12.35 -15.66 -2.57
N HIS A 52 11.48 -16.66 -2.49
CA HIS A 52 10.23 -16.72 -3.25
C HIS A 52 9.23 -15.64 -2.81
N VAL A 53 9.08 -15.40 -1.50
CA VAL A 53 8.26 -14.29 -0.97
C VAL A 53 8.78 -12.94 -1.47
N PHE A 54 10.10 -12.75 -1.42
CA PHE A 54 10.72 -11.53 -1.93
C PHE A 54 10.45 -11.34 -3.44
N GLN A 55 10.60 -12.38 -4.25
CA GLN A 55 10.33 -12.31 -5.69
C GLN A 55 8.88 -11.88 -5.98
N ALA A 56 7.91 -12.46 -5.26
CA ALA A 56 6.50 -12.11 -5.43
C ALA A 56 6.18 -10.68 -4.96
N THR A 57 6.82 -10.21 -3.89
CA THR A 57 6.52 -8.91 -3.27
C THR A 57 7.35 -7.74 -3.81
N PHE A 58 8.51 -8.01 -4.42
CA PHE A 58 9.39 -6.98 -4.98
C PHE A 58 8.68 -6.15 -6.05
N GLY A 59 7.90 -6.78 -6.94
CA GLY A 59 7.14 -6.07 -7.97
C GLY A 59 6.12 -5.08 -7.38
N TRP A 60 5.44 -5.48 -6.30
CA TRP A 60 4.52 -4.59 -5.60
C TRP A 60 5.24 -3.49 -4.85
N TRP A 61 6.37 -3.79 -4.19
CA TRP A 61 7.17 -2.77 -3.53
C TRP A 61 7.72 -1.74 -4.51
N ALA A 62 8.24 -2.17 -5.66
CA ALA A 62 8.67 -1.30 -6.74
C ALA A 62 7.52 -0.43 -7.26
N TRP A 63 6.33 -1.03 -7.44
CA TRP A 63 5.13 -0.27 -7.79
C TRP A 63 4.78 0.77 -6.72
N ILE A 64 4.85 0.44 -5.42
CA ILE A 64 4.60 1.39 -4.32
C ILE A 64 5.62 2.54 -4.36
N MET A 65 6.92 2.27 -4.51
CA MET A 65 7.96 3.31 -4.56
C MET A 65 7.75 4.25 -5.74
N ARG A 66 7.51 3.70 -6.94
CA ARG A 66 7.24 4.49 -8.16
C ARG A 66 5.94 5.29 -8.05
N SER A 67 4.88 4.69 -7.53
CA SER A 67 3.60 5.36 -7.26
C SER A 67 3.75 6.45 -6.21
N SER A 68 4.61 6.27 -5.21
CA SER A 68 4.90 7.30 -4.21
C SER A 68 5.59 8.51 -4.84
N LYS A 69 6.54 8.29 -5.76
CA LYS A 69 7.15 9.36 -6.58
C LYS A 69 6.10 10.07 -7.45
N ALA A 70 5.16 9.33 -8.03
CA ALA A 70 4.07 9.91 -8.80
C ALA A 70 3.12 10.77 -7.94
N ALA A 71 2.81 10.35 -6.72
CA ALA A 71 2.01 11.15 -5.78
C ALA A 71 2.70 12.47 -5.41
N VAL A 72 4.03 12.45 -5.19
CA VAL A 72 4.83 13.67 -5.00
C VAL A 72 4.79 14.57 -6.23
N LEU A 73 4.95 14.00 -7.43
CA LEU A 73 4.90 14.78 -8.67
C LEU A 73 3.55 15.48 -8.86
N LEU A 74 2.44 14.80 -8.58
CA LEU A 74 1.10 15.37 -8.67
C LEU A 74 0.90 16.47 -7.63
N HIS A 75 1.30 16.24 -6.38
CA HIS A 75 1.29 17.26 -5.33
C HIS A 75 2.07 18.53 -5.73
N ASP A 76 3.30 18.36 -6.22
CA ASP A 76 4.17 19.48 -6.62
C ASP A 76 3.57 20.31 -7.79
N ASN A 77 2.59 19.76 -8.50
CA ASN A 77 1.87 20.42 -9.60
C ASN A 77 0.43 20.81 -9.24
N GLY A 78 0.04 20.75 -7.95
CA GLY A 78 -1.30 21.13 -7.49
C GLY A 78 -2.42 20.15 -7.87
N LEU A 79 -2.05 18.89 -8.12
CA LEU A 79 -2.94 17.80 -8.54
C LEU A 79 -3.15 16.76 -7.43
N ASP A 80 -3.22 17.20 -6.17
CA ASP A 80 -3.36 16.34 -5.00
C ASP A 80 -4.60 15.43 -5.07
N HIS A 81 -5.72 15.96 -5.53
CA HIS A 81 -6.95 15.19 -5.64
C HIS A 81 -6.88 14.13 -6.74
N GLU A 82 -6.22 14.44 -7.85
CA GLU A 82 -5.94 13.49 -8.94
C GLU A 82 -4.95 12.40 -8.50
N ALA A 83 -4.20 12.61 -7.41
CA ALA A 83 -3.35 11.58 -6.81
C ALA A 83 -4.14 10.56 -5.98
N ASP A 84 -5.39 10.83 -5.59
CA ASP A 84 -6.20 9.95 -4.74
C ASP A 84 -6.30 8.49 -5.22
N PRO A 85 -6.45 8.18 -6.54
CA PRO A 85 -6.40 6.80 -7.01
C PRO A 85 -5.08 6.09 -6.74
N ILE A 86 -3.97 6.81 -6.85
CA ILE A 86 -2.63 6.29 -6.60
C ILE A 86 -2.47 6.03 -5.10
N VAL A 87 -2.80 7.01 -4.26
CA VAL A 87 -2.72 6.89 -2.79
C VAL A 87 -3.58 5.76 -2.28
N ARG A 88 -4.83 5.63 -2.76
CA ARG A 88 -5.73 4.51 -2.43
C ARG A 88 -5.08 3.17 -2.70
N SER A 89 -4.46 3.03 -3.86
CA SER A 89 -3.85 1.78 -4.28
C SER A 89 -2.55 1.50 -3.50
N ILE A 90 -1.77 2.53 -3.16
CA ILE A 90 -0.61 2.41 -2.25
C ILE A 90 -1.03 1.84 -0.89
N LEU A 91 -2.10 2.36 -0.28
CA LEU A 91 -2.61 1.87 1.01
C LEU A 91 -2.92 0.37 0.98
N GLN A 92 -3.62 -0.07 -0.07
CA GLN A 92 -3.99 -1.47 -0.23
C GLN A 92 -2.77 -2.35 -0.46
N HIS A 93 -1.90 -1.99 -1.42
CA HIS A 93 -0.69 -2.76 -1.72
C HIS A 93 0.27 -2.83 -0.53
N ALA A 94 0.39 -1.75 0.26
CA ALA A 94 1.27 -1.74 1.41
C ALA A 94 0.88 -2.79 2.46
N LEU A 95 -0.41 -2.90 2.78
CA LEU A 95 -0.88 -3.86 3.77
C LEU A 95 -0.92 -5.29 3.22
N VAL A 96 -1.27 -5.48 1.94
CA VAL A 96 -1.22 -6.80 1.27
C VAL A 96 0.21 -7.32 1.18
N LEU A 97 1.17 -6.47 0.79
CA LEU A 97 2.59 -6.81 0.79
C LEU A 97 3.05 -7.26 2.17
N GLN A 98 2.68 -6.50 3.20
CA GLN A 98 3.05 -6.89 4.56
C GLN A 98 2.43 -8.22 4.96
N TRP A 99 1.16 -8.44 4.64
CA TRP A 99 0.48 -9.70 4.92
C TRP A 99 1.12 -10.89 4.23
N VAL A 100 1.50 -10.77 2.97
CA VAL A 100 2.24 -11.82 2.27
C VAL A 100 3.59 -12.10 2.93
N ILE A 101 4.29 -11.08 3.42
CA ILE A 101 5.56 -11.26 4.12
C ILE A 101 5.40 -11.92 5.49
N ASP A 102 4.37 -11.52 6.24
CA ASP A 102 4.13 -12.03 7.60
C ASP A 102 3.51 -13.46 7.58
N VAL A 103 2.83 -13.85 6.50
CA VAL A 103 2.15 -15.16 6.36
C VAL A 103 2.88 -16.15 5.45
N GLY A 104 3.61 -15.69 4.43
CA GLY A 104 4.35 -16.55 3.50
C GLY A 104 3.47 -17.28 2.48
N ASP A 105 3.77 -18.55 2.24
CA ASP A 105 3.24 -19.34 1.11
C ASP A 105 1.72 -19.35 1.01
N GLN A 106 0.99 -19.52 2.12
CA GLN A 106 -0.48 -19.55 2.09
C GLN A 106 -1.10 -18.22 1.66
N ALA A 107 -0.42 -17.10 1.93
CA ALA A 107 -0.87 -15.81 1.42
C ALA A 107 -0.56 -15.66 -0.08
N LEU A 108 0.58 -16.20 -0.55
CA LEU A 108 0.90 -16.25 -1.98
C LEU A 108 -0.12 -17.09 -2.76
N GLU A 109 -0.49 -18.25 -2.25
CA GLU A 109 -1.53 -19.11 -2.84
C GLU A 109 -2.87 -18.39 -2.93
N ALA A 110 -3.28 -17.69 -1.87
CA ALA A 110 -4.50 -16.89 -1.86
C ALA A 110 -4.47 -15.73 -2.88
N VAL A 111 -3.32 -15.06 -3.03
CA VAL A 111 -3.14 -13.99 -4.03
C VAL A 111 -3.15 -14.56 -5.45
N ALA A 112 -2.52 -15.71 -5.67
CA ALA A 112 -2.54 -16.39 -6.96
C ALA A 112 -3.97 -16.75 -7.36
N GLU A 113 -4.74 -17.37 -6.46
CA GLU A 113 -6.15 -17.69 -6.75
C GLU A 113 -6.99 -16.41 -6.97
N HIS A 114 -6.70 -15.32 -6.26
CA HIS A 114 -7.36 -14.04 -6.53
C HIS A 114 -7.04 -13.52 -7.94
N GLY A 115 -5.78 -13.52 -8.35
CA GLY A 115 -5.35 -13.10 -9.69
C GLY A 115 -5.99 -13.95 -10.79
N GLU A 116 -6.00 -15.27 -10.62
CA GLU A 116 -6.68 -16.17 -11.54
C GLU A 116 -8.19 -15.92 -11.63
N ASN A 117 -8.85 -15.63 -10.49
CA ASN A 117 -10.27 -15.29 -10.47
C ASN A 117 -10.56 -14.01 -11.26
N GLU A 118 -9.72 -12.97 -11.15
CA GLU A 118 -9.86 -11.75 -11.94
C GLU A 118 -9.58 -11.99 -13.43
N GLN A 119 -8.60 -12.82 -13.75
CA GLN A 119 -8.28 -13.20 -15.13
C GLN A 119 -9.44 -13.98 -15.77
N ARG A 120 -10.04 -14.96 -15.08
CA ARG A 120 -11.25 -15.67 -15.52
C ARG A 120 -12.40 -14.69 -15.79
N ARG A 121 -12.62 -13.74 -14.88
CA ARG A 121 -13.65 -12.70 -15.03
C ARG A 121 -13.40 -11.83 -16.25
N PHE A 122 -12.16 -11.40 -16.46
CA PHE A 122 -11.74 -10.63 -17.63
C PHE A 122 -12.06 -11.39 -18.93
N PHE A 123 -11.59 -12.64 -19.07
CA PHE A 123 -11.83 -13.45 -20.26
C PHE A 123 -13.31 -13.67 -20.54
N GLY A 124 -14.11 -13.93 -19.49
CA GLY A 124 -15.55 -14.06 -19.63
C GLY A 124 -16.23 -12.78 -20.14
N HIS A 125 -15.76 -11.60 -19.72
CA HIS A 125 -16.26 -10.32 -20.25
C HIS A 125 -15.80 -10.05 -21.67
N ALA A 126 -14.51 -10.26 -21.95
CA ALA A 126 -13.94 -10.06 -23.28
C ALA A 126 -14.66 -10.93 -24.33
N GLN A 127 -14.87 -12.22 -24.02
CA GLN A 127 -15.60 -13.13 -24.90
C GLN A 127 -17.04 -12.65 -25.15
N ARG A 128 -17.78 -12.27 -24.10
CA ARG A 128 -19.16 -11.77 -24.25
C ARG A 128 -19.24 -10.47 -25.07
N ALA A 129 -18.21 -9.64 -25.00
CA ALA A 129 -18.13 -8.39 -25.74
C ALA A 129 -17.58 -8.56 -27.17
N GLY A 130 -17.16 -9.77 -27.57
CA GLY A 130 -16.45 -9.99 -28.83
C GLY A 130 -15.08 -9.28 -28.87
N TRP A 131 -14.49 -8.97 -27.71
CA TRP A 131 -13.20 -8.30 -27.63
C TRP A 131 -12.08 -9.33 -27.82
N PRO A 132 -11.17 -9.16 -28.80
CA PRO A 132 -9.95 -9.98 -28.88
C PRO A 132 -9.16 -9.97 -27.56
N SER A 133 -8.65 -11.13 -27.17
CA SER A 133 -7.81 -11.26 -25.98
C SER A 133 -6.51 -10.46 -26.14
N PRO A 134 -6.20 -9.49 -25.26
CA PRO A 134 -4.91 -8.82 -25.26
C PRO A 134 -3.81 -9.79 -24.84
N GLU A 135 -2.69 -9.81 -25.57
CA GLU A 135 -1.50 -10.62 -25.26
C GLU A 135 -0.99 -10.35 -23.83
N ALA A 136 -1.10 -9.10 -23.38
CA ALA A 136 -0.69 -8.67 -22.04
C ALA A 136 -1.45 -9.34 -20.89
N VAL A 137 -2.63 -9.93 -21.15
CA VAL A 137 -3.42 -10.67 -20.14
C VAL A 137 -3.07 -12.17 -20.15
N GLY A 138 -2.21 -12.61 -21.07
CA GLY A 138 -1.76 -14.00 -21.16
C GLY A 138 -2.84 -14.95 -21.68
N THR A 139 -2.75 -16.22 -21.27
CA THR A 139 -3.68 -17.27 -21.66
C THR A 139 -4.77 -17.50 -20.61
N PRO A 140 -5.96 -18.00 -20.99
CA PRO A 140 -6.96 -18.42 -20.03
C PRO A 140 -6.40 -19.39 -18.99
N VAL A 141 -6.71 -19.16 -17.72
CA VAL A 141 -6.29 -20.02 -16.61
C VAL A 141 -7.24 -21.20 -16.41
N ALA A 142 -6.79 -22.17 -15.63
CA ALA A 142 -7.55 -23.35 -15.25
C ALA A 142 -8.94 -23.00 -14.65
N PRO A 143 -9.90 -23.95 -14.68
CA PRO A 143 -11.18 -23.79 -14.01
C PRO A 143 -11.03 -23.41 -12.54
N LYS A 144 -12.03 -22.71 -12.01
CA LYS A 144 -12.07 -22.33 -10.60
C LYS A 144 -12.07 -23.59 -9.72
N PRO A 145 -11.29 -23.64 -8.61
CA PRO A 145 -11.36 -24.75 -7.68
C PRO A 145 -12.74 -24.85 -7.02
N ASP A 146 -13.15 -26.08 -6.67
CA ASP A 146 -14.43 -26.35 -6.00
C ASP A 146 -14.49 -25.70 -4.61
N THR A 147 -13.37 -25.70 -3.90
CA THR A 147 -13.21 -25.05 -2.59
C THR A 147 -12.22 -23.90 -2.70
N PRO A 148 -12.64 -22.64 -2.48
CA PRO A 148 -11.74 -21.49 -2.47
C PRO A 148 -10.72 -21.57 -1.33
N HIS A 149 -9.53 -21.01 -1.53
CA HIS A 149 -8.52 -20.90 -0.51
C HIS A 149 -9.06 -20.13 0.72
N PRO A 150 -8.85 -20.62 1.96
CA PRO A 150 -9.45 -20.05 3.16
C PRO A 150 -9.04 -18.59 3.41
N LEU A 151 -7.85 -18.20 2.95
CA LEU A 151 -7.35 -16.82 3.09
C LEU A 151 -7.74 -15.88 1.93
N LEU A 152 -8.51 -16.35 0.93
CA LEU A 152 -8.96 -15.50 -0.18
C LEU A 152 -9.70 -14.21 0.26
N PRO A 153 -10.49 -14.19 1.35
CA PRO A 153 -11.09 -12.96 1.85
C PRO A 153 -10.07 -11.87 2.24
N MET A 154 -8.86 -12.24 2.69
CA MET A 154 -7.82 -11.31 3.13
C MET A 154 -7.32 -10.40 2.01
N VAL A 155 -7.25 -10.91 0.78
CA VAL A 155 -6.86 -10.12 -0.39
C VAL A 155 -8.05 -9.43 -1.05
N LYS A 156 -9.24 -10.06 -1.04
CA LYS A 156 -10.45 -9.51 -1.67
C LYS A 156 -11.10 -8.36 -0.90
N ASN A 157 -11.01 -8.39 0.43
CA ASN A 157 -11.68 -7.43 1.30
C ASN A 157 -10.66 -6.70 2.17
N PHE A 158 -10.31 -5.48 1.76
CA PHE A 158 -9.35 -4.64 2.48
C PHE A 158 -9.76 -4.37 3.94
N LEU A 159 -11.06 -4.35 4.25
CA LEU A 159 -11.53 -4.21 5.63
C LEU A 159 -11.13 -5.40 6.51
N GLU A 160 -11.22 -6.63 5.99
CA GLU A 160 -10.80 -7.81 6.75
C GLU A 160 -9.30 -7.77 7.02
N LEU A 161 -8.52 -7.34 6.03
CA LEU A 161 -7.08 -7.16 6.20
C LEU A 161 -6.75 -6.08 7.24
N CYS A 162 -7.41 -4.92 7.18
CA CYS A 162 -7.27 -3.88 8.19
C CYS A 162 -7.65 -4.38 9.58
N ARG A 163 -8.70 -5.19 9.70
CA ARG A 163 -9.05 -5.82 10.98
C ARG A 163 -7.92 -6.74 11.43
N ALA A 164 -7.38 -7.61 10.58
CA ALA A 164 -6.33 -8.55 10.98
C ALA A 164 -5.06 -7.86 11.53
N TYR A 165 -4.83 -6.60 11.16
CA TYR A 165 -3.69 -5.78 11.59
C TYR A 165 -4.00 -4.70 12.64
N ASP A 166 -5.25 -4.60 13.09
CA ASP A 166 -5.74 -3.46 13.89
C ASP A 166 -5.41 -2.10 13.25
N ALA A 167 -5.57 -2.04 11.92
CA ALA A 167 -5.25 -0.90 11.06
C ALA A 167 -6.50 -0.21 10.50
N GLN A 168 -7.57 -0.11 11.29
CA GLN A 168 -8.85 0.50 10.91
C GLN A 168 -8.71 1.97 10.45
N PRO A 169 -7.80 2.80 10.99
CA PRO A 169 -7.54 4.13 10.43
C PRO A 169 -7.12 4.09 8.95
N ALA A 170 -6.39 3.06 8.51
CA ALA A 170 -6.03 2.88 7.10
C ALA A 170 -7.27 2.57 6.23
N TYR A 171 -8.25 1.84 6.76
CA TYR A 171 -9.52 1.62 6.06
C TYR A 171 -10.35 2.90 5.91
N VAL A 172 -10.32 3.79 6.91
CA VAL A 172 -10.97 5.10 6.81
C VAL A 172 -10.33 5.93 5.71
N ALA A 173 -8.99 5.99 5.65
CA ALA A 173 -8.26 6.67 4.57
C ALA A 173 -8.57 6.04 3.21
N PHE A 174 -8.53 4.72 3.08
CA PHE A 174 -8.89 4.01 1.86
C PHE A 174 -10.32 4.31 1.41
N SER A 175 -11.27 4.39 2.34
CA SER A 175 -12.68 4.70 2.04
C SER A 175 -12.84 6.14 1.57
N LEU A 176 -12.09 7.09 2.16
CA LEU A 176 -12.04 8.48 1.70
C LEU A 176 -11.58 8.55 0.24
N TYR A 177 -10.43 7.98 -0.08
CA TYR A 177 -9.89 8.01 -1.44
C TYR A 177 -10.76 7.22 -2.42
N SER A 178 -11.37 6.11 -1.98
CA SER A 178 -12.34 5.37 -2.79
C SER A 178 -13.54 6.23 -3.19
N ALA A 179 -14.02 7.11 -2.30
CA ALA A 179 -15.11 8.00 -2.64
C ALA A 179 -14.72 9.05 -3.70
N HIS A 180 -13.44 9.41 -3.80
CA HIS A 180 -12.95 10.37 -4.79
C HIS A 180 -12.69 9.75 -6.17
N VAL A 181 -12.34 8.46 -6.23
CA VAL A 181 -12.11 7.78 -7.54
C VAL A 181 -13.37 7.29 -8.22
N HIS A 182 -14.45 7.08 -7.47
CA HIS A 182 -15.72 6.64 -8.03
C HIS A 182 -16.59 7.83 -8.45
N PRO A 183 -17.44 7.68 -9.48
CA PRO A 183 -18.45 8.68 -9.85
C PRO A 183 -19.46 8.85 -8.70
N SER A 184 -19.10 9.68 -7.73
CA SER A 184 -19.86 9.92 -6.51
C SER A 184 -20.11 11.41 -6.36
N THR A 185 -21.16 11.76 -5.63
CA THR A 185 -21.42 13.16 -5.26
C THR A 185 -20.22 13.78 -4.56
N LYS A 186 -19.46 13.01 -3.78
CA LYS A 186 -18.29 13.55 -3.06
C LYS A 186 -17.19 14.01 -4.01
N GLY A 187 -16.85 13.21 -5.03
CA GLY A 187 -15.88 13.61 -6.06
C GLY A 187 -16.42 14.76 -6.91
N ALA A 188 -17.69 14.69 -7.33
CA ALA A 188 -18.31 15.73 -8.16
C ALA A 188 -18.38 17.10 -7.45
N MET A 189 -18.63 17.12 -6.13
CA MET A 189 -18.72 18.35 -5.35
C MET A 189 -17.36 18.92 -4.92
N ALA A 190 -16.24 18.24 -5.21
CA ALA A 190 -14.91 18.74 -4.83
C ALA A 190 -14.58 20.11 -5.48
N TYR A 191 -15.22 20.41 -6.61
CA TYR A 191 -15.00 21.59 -7.45
C TYR A 191 -16.11 22.65 -7.36
N LEU A 192 -17.11 22.45 -6.49
CA LEU A 192 -18.28 23.33 -6.36
C LEU A 192 -18.35 23.97 -4.97
N ASP A 193 -18.27 25.30 -4.92
CA ASP A 193 -18.43 26.09 -3.71
C ASP A 193 -19.81 26.77 -3.76
N PRO A 194 -20.71 26.51 -2.80
CA PRO A 194 -22.00 27.18 -2.75
C PRO A 194 -21.94 28.71 -2.68
N GLN A 195 -20.84 29.28 -2.20
CA GLN A 195 -20.65 30.72 -2.02
C GLN A 195 -19.89 31.36 -3.19
N THR A 196 -18.89 30.67 -3.74
CA THR A 196 -17.96 31.24 -4.74
C THR A 196 -18.11 30.64 -6.15
N GLY A 197 -18.90 29.57 -6.31
CA GLY A 197 -19.25 28.99 -7.61
C GLY A 197 -18.33 27.84 -8.05
N LEU A 198 -18.00 27.82 -9.34
CA LEU A 198 -17.22 26.74 -9.97
C LEU A 198 -15.71 27.00 -9.82
N HIS A 199 -14.95 25.93 -9.54
CA HIS A 199 -13.49 25.99 -9.44
C HIS A 199 -12.81 25.06 -10.43
N GLY A 200 -11.64 25.47 -10.93
CA GLY A 200 -10.78 24.63 -11.77
C GLY A 200 -9.93 23.63 -10.98
N THR A 201 -9.91 23.76 -9.65
CA THR A 201 -9.20 22.91 -8.69
C THR A 201 -10.14 22.55 -7.53
N PRO A 202 -9.87 21.47 -6.79
CA PRO A 202 -10.62 21.14 -5.58
C PRO A 202 -10.59 22.29 -4.57
N ILE A 203 -11.72 22.56 -3.91
CA ILE A 203 -11.88 23.70 -2.98
C ILE A 203 -11.18 23.48 -1.65
N ARG A 204 -10.91 22.22 -1.28
CA ARG A 204 -10.21 21.87 -0.05
C ARG A 204 -8.83 21.36 -0.38
N GLU A 205 -7.81 22.10 0.07
CA GLU A 205 -6.46 21.55 0.18
C GLU A 205 -6.49 20.43 1.24
N SER A 206 -6.01 19.25 0.86
CA SER A 206 -5.66 18.19 1.80
C SER A 206 -4.32 17.61 1.40
N TYR A 207 -3.43 17.50 2.37
CA TYR A 207 -2.10 16.91 2.26
C TYR A 207 -2.06 15.49 2.82
N SER A 208 -3.21 14.97 3.27
CA SER A 208 -3.36 13.62 3.80
C SER A 208 -2.84 12.54 2.84
N GLY A 209 -2.94 12.77 1.52
CA GLY A 209 -2.44 11.85 0.50
C GLY A 209 -0.94 11.60 0.62
N LEU A 210 -0.14 12.66 0.79
CA LEU A 210 1.30 12.54 1.01
C LEU A 210 1.64 11.90 2.34
N LEU A 211 0.90 12.24 3.41
CA LEU A 211 1.14 11.67 4.75
C LEU A 211 0.92 10.15 4.75
N HIS A 212 -0.18 9.68 4.17
CA HIS A 212 -0.46 8.25 4.03
C HIS A 212 0.56 7.57 3.11
N THR A 213 0.93 8.21 2.00
CA THR A 213 1.96 7.69 1.08
C THR A 213 3.31 7.51 1.78
N ALA A 214 3.76 8.51 2.55
CA ALA A 214 5.02 8.42 3.31
C ALA A 214 4.97 7.30 4.35
N ALA A 215 3.87 7.17 5.09
CA ALA A 215 3.69 6.11 6.06
C ALA A 215 3.76 4.71 5.39
N CYS A 216 3.05 4.51 4.27
CA CYS A 216 3.10 3.28 3.50
C CYS A 216 4.49 2.99 2.91
N ALA A 217 5.18 4.00 2.40
CA ALA A 217 6.53 3.84 1.86
C ALA A 217 7.53 3.41 2.94
N ILE A 218 7.48 4.03 4.14
CA ILE A 218 8.32 3.63 5.28
C ILE A 218 7.95 2.21 5.74
N GLN A 219 6.66 1.93 5.95
CA GLN A 219 6.16 0.62 6.38
C GLN A 219 6.63 -0.50 5.45
N THR A 220 6.44 -0.33 4.14
CA THR A 220 6.75 -1.36 3.14
C THR A 220 8.25 -1.54 2.99
N THR A 221 9.03 -0.45 3.02
CA THR A 221 10.49 -0.54 2.99
C THR A 221 11.02 -1.24 4.23
N LYS A 222 10.51 -0.95 5.44
CA LYS A 222 10.86 -1.72 6.65
C LYS A 222 10.52 -3.20 6.51
N THR A 223 9.39 -3.51 5.88
CA THR A 223 8.92 -4.88 5.74
C THR A 223 9.76 -5.67 4.74
N ILE A 224 10.07 -5.11 3.57
CA ILE A 224 10.96 -5.73 2.59
C ILE A 224 12.38 -5.86 3.16
N ASN A 225 12.88 -4.85 3.87
CA ASN A 225 14.22 -4.86 4.46
C ASN A 225 14.46 -6.01 5.45
N ARG A 226 13.40 -6.63 6.01
CA ARG A 226 13.47 -7.85 6.83
C ARG A 226 13.83 -9.10 6.01
N LEU A 227 13.54 -9.11 4.69
CA LEU A 227 13.86 -10.23 3.80
C LEU A 227 15.29 -10.17 3.25
N LEU A 228 15.97 -9.05 3.46
CA LEU A 228 17.22 -8.71 2.82
C LEU A 228 18.37 -8.87 3.80
N ALA A 229 19.44 -9.54 3.35
CA ALA A 229 20.65 -9.62 4.12
C ALA A 229 21.30 -8.23 4.21
N ARG A 230 21.94 -7.94 5.36
CA ARG A 230 22.67 -6.68 5.62
C ARG A 230 21.81 -5.40 5.64
N HIS A 231 20.48 -5.54 5.55
CA HIS A 231 19.51 -4.46 5.76
C HIS A 231 19.86 -3.15 5.01
N PRO A 232 19.96 -3.18 3.66
CA PRO A 232 20.50 -2.07 2.87
C PRO A 232 19.73 -0.74 3.00
N PHE A 233 18.50 -0.78 3.53
CA PHE A 233 17.66 0.41 3.67
C PHE A 233 17.72 1.07 5.05
N ASP A 234 18.47 0.55 6.02
CA ASP A 234 18.46 1.06 7.41
C ASP A 234 18.79 2.56 7.50
N GLN A 235 19.81 3.01 6.78
CA GLN A 235 20.19 4.43 6.76
C GLN A 235 19.10 5.30 6.12
N ALA A 236 18.53 4.86 5.00
CA ALA A 236 17.47 5.59 4.30
C ALA A 236 16.19 5.67 5.14
N LEU A 237 15.83 4.57 5.81
CA LEU A 237 14.70 4.50 6.74
C LEU A 237 14.88 5.48 7.90
N SER A 238 16.05 5.48 8.55
CA SER A 238 16.34 6.40 9.64
C SER A 238 16.22 7.86 9.20
N ARG A 239 16.78 8.21 8.03
CA ARG A 239 16.67 9.55 7.44
C ARG A 239 15.24 9.93 7.10
N ALA A 240 14.46 9.00 6.54
CA ALA A 240 13.07 9.24 6.17
C ALA A 240 12.18 9.48 7.41
N GLU A 241 12.35 8.70 8.47
CA GLU A 241 11.62 8.89 9.74
C GLU A 241 12.04 10.18 10.45
N GLN A 242 13.34 10.52 10.41
CA GLN A 242 13.82 11.80 10.91
C GLN A 242 13.22 12.98 10.13
N ALA A 243 13.20 12.90 8.79
CA ALA A 243 12.59 13.92 7.94
C ALA A 243 11.08 14.06 8.20
N LEU A 244 10.38 12.93 8.39
CA LEU A 244 8.96 12.92 8.73
C LEU A 244 8.69 13.49 10.13
N GLY A 245 9.67 13.40 11.05
CA GLY A 245 9.55 13.83 12.44
C GLY A 245 8.79 12.84 13.33
N THR A 246 8.59 11.61 12.85
CA THR A 246 8.00 10.51 13.62
C THR A 246 8.44 9.16 13.09
N ARG A 247 8.47 8.18 13.98
CA ARG A 247 8.72 6.78 13.65
C ARG A 247 7.42 6.12 13.21
N ILE A 248 7.50 5.33 12.14
CA ILE A 248 6.41 4.52 11.62
C ILE A 248 6.73 3.05 11.89
N ASP A 249 6.03 2.44 12.82
CA ASP A 249 6.11 1.01 13.06
C ASP A 249 5.09 0.28 12.17
N PRO A 250 5.51 -0.75 11.41
CA PRO A 250 4.56 -1.58 10.68
C PRO A 250 3.50 -2.15 11.64
N PRO A 251 2.21 -2.15 11.26
CA PRO A 251 1.17 -2.76 12.08
C PRO A 251 1.47 -4.26 12.26
N VAL A 252 0.99 -4.88 13.33
CA VAL A 252 1.33 -6.29 13.62
C VAL A 252 0.14 -7.18 13.35
N LEU A 253 0.36 -8.28 12.62
CA LEU A 253 -0.67 -9.28 12.40
C LEU A 253 -1.12 -9.89 13.74
N ARG A 254 -2.41 -9.76 14.03
CA ARG A 254 -3.03 -10.30 15.23
C ARG A 254 -2.87 -11.83 15.29
N PRO A 255 -2.55 -12.42 16.45
CA PRO A 255 -2.27 -13.85 16.58
C PRO A 255 -3.38 -14.76 16.03
N GLU A 256 -4.64 -14.40 16.23
CA GLU A 256 -5.81 -15.16 15.78
C GLU A 256 -6.00 -15.19 14.25
N HIS A 257 -5.29 -14.33 13.52
CA HIS A 257 -5.28 -14.30 12.04
C HIS A 257 -4.04 -14.96 11.44
N ARG A 258 -3.13 -15.49 12.27
CA ARG A 258 -2.01 -16.29 11.77
C ARG A 258 -2.54 -17.67 11.41
N PRO A 259 -2.24 -18.18 10.20
CA PRO A 259 -2.63 -19.54 9.89
C PRO A 259 -1.90 -20.53 10.78
N SER A 260 -2.54 -21.67 11.00
CA SER A 260 -1.91 -22.78 11.71
C SER A 260 -0.67 -23.24 10.92
N PRO A 261 0.42 -23.61 11.61
CA PRO A 261 1.56 -24.21 10.94
C PRO A 261 1.10 -25.44 10.15
N PRO A 262 1.69 -25.72 8.98
CA PRO A 262 1.35 -26.90 8.22
C PRO A 262 1.53 -28.14 9.11
N SER A 263 0.53 -29.02 9.11
CA SER A 263 0.63 -30.32 9.78
C SER A 263 1.86 -31.03 9.25
N THR A 264 2.86 -31.28 10.10
CA THR A 264 4.05 -32.01 9.70
C THR A 264 3.63 -33.40 9.19
N PRO A 265 4.05 -33.82 7.99
CA PRO A 265 3.80 -35.18 7.50
C PRO A 265 4.54 -36.23 8.33
#